data_AF-A0A074ZT91-F1
#
_entry.id   AF-A0A074ZT91-F1
#
_cell.length_a   1.000
_cell.length_b   1.000
_cell.length_c   1.000
_cell.angle_alpha   90.00
_cell.angle_beta   90.00
_cell.angle_gamma   90.00
#
_symmetry.space_group_name_H-M   'P 1'
#
loop_
_entity.id
_entity.type
_entity.pdbx_description
1 polymer ?
#
loop_
_entity_poly.entity_id
_entity_poly.type
_entity_poly.pdbx_seq_one_letter_code
_entity_poly.pdbx_strand_id
1 'polypeptide(L)'
;VLYSEGSKRVLNDCHQVGQWRRFVHAQYLNCYSYDLLEKYRDHVRTIELFVYLDVPPNKTSCVDCFSAEIKSQLSGAVVVVHNADTYPDINQEGINIQPGSLTEIKVKTIKHIQKTPPYGRCSPDTPKTIELYGAAPYRYSEHACRMSTIQ
;
A
#
# COMPACT_ATOMS: atom_id res chain seq x y z
N VAL A 1 -8.31 -31.21 4.93
CA VAL A 1 -9.48 -30.32 5.11
C VAL A 1 -10.64 -30.95 4.35
N LEU A 2 -11.63 -31.47 5.06
CA LEU A 2 -12.83 -32.09 4.47
C LEU A 2 -13.79 -30.96 4.10
N TYR A 3 -14.06 -30.80 2.80
CA TYR A 3 -15.03 -29.83 2.29
C TYR A 3 -16.44 -30.40 2.53
N SER A 4 -17.27 -29.68 3.28
CA SER A 4 -18.68 -30.03 3.47
C SER A 4 -19.45 -29.84 2.17
N GLU A 5 -20.34 -30.78 1.86
CA GLU A 5 -21.25 -30.72 0.71
C GLU A 5 -22.01 -29.38 0.69
N GLY A 6 -21.95 -28.67 -0.43
CA GLY A 6 -22.50 -27.32 -0.61
C GLY A 6 -21.47 -26.20 -0.66
N SER A 7 -20.20 -26.46 -0.36
CA SER A 7 -19.11 -25.49 -0.57
C SER A 7 -18.60 -25.51 -2.02
N LYS A 8 -18.89 -24.44 -2.78
CA LYS A 8 -18.30 -24.22 -4.10
C LYS A 8 -16.87 -23.71 -3.91
N ARG A 9 -15.90 -24.28 -4.63
CA ARG A 9 -14.54 -23.73 -4.72
C ARG A 9 -14.66 -22.32 -5.31
N VAL A 10 -14.43 -21.28 -4.51
CA VAL A 10 -14.55 -19.88 -4.95
C VAL A 10 -13.36 -19.46 -5.82
N LEU A 11 -12.20 -20.12 -5.69
CA LEU A 11 -10.95 -19.65 -6.28
C LEU A 11 -10.36 -20.58 -7.36
N ASN A 12 -9.89 -19.95 -8.44
CA ASN A 12 -8.80 -20.44 -9.28
C ASN A 12 -7.47 -20.18 -8.57
N ASP A 13 -6.39 -20.87 -8.97
CA ASP A 13 -5.06 -20.60 -8.41
C ASP A 13 -4.63 -19.14 -8.68
N CYS A 14 -4.30 -18.39 -7.61
CA CYS A 14 -3.73 -17.06 -7.75
C CYS A 14 -2.25 -17.17 -8.16
N HIS A 15 -1.91 -16.67 -9.34
CA HIS A 15 -0.51 -16.54 -9.75
C HIS A 15 0.09 -15.25 -9.20
N GLN A 16 1.24 -15.35 -8.53
CA GLN A 16 2.01 -14.17 -8.15
C GLN A 16 2.61 -13.52 -9.40
N VAL A 17 2.12 -12.32 -9.72
CA VAL A 17 2.45 -11.54 -10.93
C VAL A 17 3.16 -10.21 -10.62
N GLY A 18 3.51 -10.00 -9.36
CA GLY A 18 4.13 -8.78 -8.85
C GLY A 18 5.24 -9.06 -7.86
N GLN A 19 5.82 -7.97 -7.36
CA GLN A 19 6.91 -7.99 -6.39
C GLN A 19 6.54 -7.16 -5.16
N TRP A 20 6.97 -7.64 -4.00
CA TRP A 20 6.85 -6.90 -2.75
C TRP A 20 8.03 -5.97 -2.57
N ARG A 21 7.74 -4.72 -2.23
CA ARG A 21 8.73 -3.71 -1.93
C ARG A 21 8.55 -3.25 -0.50
N ARG A 22 9.62 -3.38 0.29
CA ARG A 22 9.63 -2.97 1.70
C ARG A 22 10.03 -1.50 1.83
N PHE A 23 9.38 -0.79 2.73
CA PHE A 23 9.80 0.53 3.19
C PHE A 23 9.46 0.71 4.67
N VAL A 24 10.08 1.68 5.33
CA VAL A 24 9.82 1.98 6.74
C VAL A 24 9.04 3.29 6.82
N HIS A 25 7.89 3.25 7.47
CA HIS A 25 7.07 4.40 7.78
C HIS A 25 7.28 4.82 9.24
N ALA A 26 7.37 6.13 9.52
CA ALA A 26 7.68 6.62 10.85
C ALA A 26 6.69 6.15 11.93
N GLN A 27 5.40 6.08 11.61
CA GLN A 27 4.33 5.71 12.56
C GLN A 27 3.83 4.27 12.43
N TYR A 28 4.07 3.63 11.28
CA TYR A 28 3.55 2.27 10.98
C TYR A 28 4.68 1.24 10.84
N LEU A 29 5.92 1.67 11.07
CA LEU A 29 7.12 0.86 11.02
C LEU A 29 7.27 0.13 9.68
N ASN A 30 7.34 -1.20 9.68
CA ASN A 30 7.56 -1.99 8.48
C ASN A 30 6.31 -2.00 7.60
N CYS A 31 6.41 -1.41 6.42
CA CYS A 31 5.38 -1.43 5.40
C CYS A 31 5.84 -2.16 4.14
N TYR A 32 4.88 -2.69 3.40
CA TYR A 32 5.12 -3.42 2.15
C TYR A 32 4.14 -2.94 1.08
N SER A 33 4.64 -2.51 -0.07
CA SER A 33 3.84 -2.26 -1.27
C SER A 33 3.95 -3.45 -2.22
N TYR A 34 2.85 -3.81 -2.89
CA TYR A 34 2.84 -4.85 -3.91
C TYR A 34 2.73 -4.22 -5.29
N ASP A 35 3.81 -4.27 -6.06
CA ASP A 35 3.88 -3.67 -7.38
C ASP A 35 3.72 -4.74 -8.47
N LEU A 36 2.76 -4.54 -9.36
CA LEU A 36 2.57 -5.42 -10.52
C LEU A 36 3.71 -5.23 -11.53
N LEU A 37 4.26 -6.35 -12.02
CA LEU A 37 5.20 -6.31 -13.13
C LEU A 37 4.53 -5.72 -14.37
N GLU A 38 5.29 -4.93 -15.14
CA GLU A 38 4.77 -4.14 -16.26
C GLU A 38 3.90 -4.95 -17.24
N LYS A 39 4.35 -6.14 -17.62
CA LYS A 39 3.62 -7.07 -18.52
C LYS A 39 2.22 -7.48 -18.05
N TYR A 40 1.91 -7.37 -16.76
CA TYR A 40 0.63 -7.80 -16.19
C TYR A 40 -0.30 -6.63 -15.84
N ARG A 41 0.18 -5.38 -15.89
CA ARG A 41 -0.59 -4.20 -15.46
C ARG A 41 -1.91 -4.02 -16.19
N ASP A 42 -1.97 -4.38 -17.47
CA ASP A 42 -3.17 -4.22 -18.29
C ASP A 42 -4.19 -5.38 -18.12
N HIS A 43 -3.75 -6.51 -17.56
CA HIS A 43 -4.52 -7.75 -17.50
C HIS A 43 -5.06 -8.07 -16.10
N VAL A 44 -4.38 -7.62 -15.05
CA VAL A 44 -4.82 -7.83 -13.68
C VAL A 44 -6.08 -7.00 -13.43
N ARG A 45 -7.12 -7.67 -12.92
CA ARG A 45 -8.42 -7.05 -12.57
C ARG A 45 -8.74 -7.11 -11.09
N THR A 46 -8.24 -8.15 -10.41
CA THR A 46 -8.48 -8.41 -9.00
C THR A 46 -7.15 -8.75 -8.33
N ILE A 47 -6.98 -8.27 -7.11
CA ILE A 47 -5.89 -8.67 -6.22
C ILE A 47 -6.55 -9.27 -4.99
N GLU A 48 -6.15 -10.49 -4.64
CA GLU A 48 -6.62 -11.21 -3.45
C GLU A 48 -5.42 -11.41 -2.52
N LEU A 49 -5.59 -11.05 -1.25
CA LEU A 49 -4.53 -11.10 -0.24
C LEU A 49 -5.07 -11.78 1.01
N PHE A 50 -4.29 -12.74 1.53
CA PHE A 50 -4.46 -13.27 2.87
C PHE A 50 -3.39 -12.67 3.77
N VAL A 51 -3.81 -11.81 4.69
CA VAL A 51 -2.90 -11.13 5.63
C VAL A 51 -3.03 -11.79 7.00
N TYR A 52 -1.91 -12.30 7.50
CA TYR A 52 -1.83 -12.86 8.84
C TYR A 52 -1.37 -11.79 9.83
N LEU A 53 -2.29 -11.38 10.70
CA LEU A 53 -2.08 -10.38 11.73
C LEU A 53 -1.93 -11.08 13.07
N ASP A 54 -0.78 -11.69 13.28
CA ASP A 54 -0.42 -12.25 14.58
C ASP A 54 0.50 -11.29 15.31
N VAL A 55 0.27 -11.18 16.61
CA VAL A 55 1.19 -10.53 17.54
C VAL A 55 1.77 -11.68 18.36
N PRO A 56 2.92 -12.25 17.96
CA PRO A 56 3.54 -13.28 18.78
C PRO A 56 3.87 -12.63 20.13
N PRO A 57 3.33 -13.12 21.24
CA PRO A 57 3.50 -12.49 22.56
C PRO A 57 4.97 -12.38 22.98
N ASN A 58 5.87 -13.12 22.32
CA ASN A 58 7.30 -13.20 22.63
C ASN A 58 8.22 -12.53 21.59
N LYS A 59 7.71 -11.84 20.55
CA LYS A 59 8.56 -11.17 19.54
C LYS A 59 8.82 -9.70 19.80
N THR A 60 8.06 -9.06 20.67
CA THR A 60 8.24 -7.66 21.05
C THR A 60 8.95 -7.58 22.39
N SER A 61 10.22 -7.15 22.38
CA SER A 61 11.01 -6.93 23.60
C SER A 61 10.51 -5.75 24.45
N CYS A 62 9.53 -5.00 23.96
CA CYS A 62 8.95 -3.85 24.64
C CYS A 62 7.47 -3.72 24.27
N VAL A 63 6.61 -4.42 25.02
CA VAL A 63 5.15 -4.35 24.87
C VAL A 63 4.63 -2.94 25.14
N ASP A 64 5.28 -2.19 26.03
CA ASP A 64 4.89 -0.84 26.42
C ASP A 64 5.46 0.28 25.52
N CYS A 65 6.44 0.00 24.65
CA CYS A 65 7.02 1.01 23.76
C CYS A 65 6.00 1.59 22.77
N PHE A 66 4.92 0.85 22.54
CA PHE A 66 3.85 1.19 21.62
C PHE A 66 2.57 1.59 22.36
N SER A 67 2.58 1.62 23.69
CA SER A 67 1.42 1.96 24.51
C SER A 67 1.01 3.44 24.39
N ALA A 68 1.97 4.34 24.15
CA ALA A 68 1.71 5.77 23.95
C ALA A 68 1.27 6.12 22.52
N GLU A 69 1.51 5.24 21.55
CA GLU A 69 1.16 5.49 20.16
C GLU A 69 -0.22 4.90 19.85
N ILE A 70 -1.22 5.78 19.72
CA ILE A 70 -2.63 5.39 19.51
C ILE A 70 -2.78 4.46 18.28
N LYS A 71 -1.93 4.65 17.25
CA LYS A 71 -1.96 3.87 16.02
C LYS A 71 -1.55 2.41 16.21
N SER A 72 -0.71 2.08 17.20
CA SER A 72 -0.35 0.70 17.55
C SER A 72 -1.36 0.02 18.48
N GLN A 73 -2.32 0.76 19.03
CA GLN A 73 -3.44 0.20 19.81
C GLN A 73 -4.57 -0.30 18.91
N LEU A 74 -4.61 0.11 17.63
CA LEU A 74 -5.60 -0.35 16.66
C LEU A 74 -5.28 -1.79 16.24
N SER A 75 -6.19 -2.72 16.53
CA SER A 75 -6.08 -4.10 16.07
C SER A 75 -6.46 -4.19 14.60
N GLY A 76 -5.50 -4.52 13.72
CA GLY A 76 -5.76 -4.65 12.29
C GLY A 76 -4.55 -4.39 11.39
N ALA A 77 -4.83 -4.29 10.09
CA ALA A 77 -3.89 -3.82 9.09
C ALA A 77 -4.33 -2.46 8.56
N VAL A 78 -3.38 -1.64 8.12
CA VAL A 78 -3.67 -0.45 7.32
C VAL A 78 -3.27 -0.76 5.88
N VAL A 79 -4.20 -0.56 4.95
CA VAL A 79 -3.97 -0.76 3.51
C VAL A 79 -4.21 0.55 2.76
N VAL A 80 -3.38 0.82 1.76
CA VAL A 80 -3.51 1.96 0.86
C VAL A 80 -3.54 1.43 -0.57
N VAL A 81 -4.47 1.91 -1.37
CA VAL A 81 -4.47 1.68 -2.83
C VAL A 81 -3.98 2.95 -3.50
N HIS A 82 -2.82 2.87 -4.13
CA HIS A 82 -2.21 4.01 -4.81
C HIS A 82 -1.82 3.65 -6.25
N ASN A 83 -1.37 4.65 -7.00
CA ASN A 83 -0.91 4.46 -8.37
C ASN A 83 0.38 3.62 -8.41
N ALA A 84 0.55 2.83 -9.48
CA ALA A 84 1.75 2.01 -9.65
C ALA A 84 3.04 2.85 -9.56
N ASP A 85 4.07 2.26 -8.94
CA ASP A 85 5.40 2.81 -8.73
C ASP A 85 5.47 4.11 -7.92
N THR A 86 4.38 4.64 -7.36
CA THR A 86 4.41 5.87 -6.54
C THR A 86 4.64 5.57 -5.06
N TYR A 87 5.20 6.52 -4.32
CA TYR A 87 5.28 6.40 -2.86
C TYR A 87 3.88 6.50 -2.22
N PRO A 88 3.49 5.57 -1.33
CA PRO A 88 2.15 5.54 -0.73
C PRO A 88 1.95 6.59 0.36
N ASP A 89 0.80 7.29 0.34
CA ASP A 89 0.40 8.21 1.43
C ASP A 89 -0.45 7.48 2.48
N ILE A 90 0.21 6.78 3.40
CA ILE A 90 -0.49 6.00 4.44
C ILE A 90 -1.26 6.88 5.41
N ASN A 91 -0.81 8.12 5.63
CA ASN A 91 -1.41 9.00 6.63
C ASN A 91 -2.73 9.62 6.14
N GLN A 92 -2.87 9.86 4.85
CA GLN A 92 -4.08 10.47 4.27
C GLN A 92 -5.02 9.45 3.61
N GLU A 93 -4.47 8.39 2.98
CA GLU A 93 -5.25 7.46 2.15
C GLU A 93 -5.38 6.06 2.77
N GLY A 94 -4.89 5.86 4.01
CA GLY A 94 -4.94 4.59 4.72
C GLY A 94 -6.34 4.15 5.11
N ILE A 95 -6.67 2.88 4.85
CA ILE A 95 -7.90 2.21 5.25
C ILE A 95 -7.56 1.16 6.31
N ASN A 96 -8.22 1.25 7.47
CA ASN A 96 -8.09 0.23 8.51
C ASN A 96 -8.92 -1.01 8.15
N ILE A 97 -8.29 -2.18 8.23
CA ILE A 97 -8.91 -3.48 7.99
C ILE A 97 -8.90 -4.26 9.31
N GLN A 98 -10.07 -4.71 9.72
CA GLN A 98 -10.23 -5.49 10.93
C GLN A 98 -9.79 -6.95 10.71
N PRO A 99 -9.10 -7.59 11.68
CA PRO A 99 -8.78 -9.00 11.58
C PRO A 99 -10.04 -9.86 11.69
N GLY A 100 -10.00 -11.06 11.10
CA GLY A 100 -11.07 -12.06 11.24
C GLY A 100 -12.28 -11.88 10.30
N SER A 101 -12.26 -10.87 9.42
CA SER A 101 -13.28 -10.67 8.39
C SER A 101 -12.69 -10.58 6.99
N LEU A 102 -13.49 -10.93 5.98
CA LEU A 102 -13.16 -10.68 4.57
C LEU A 102 -13.55 -9.23 4.26
N THR A 103 -12.58 -8.43 3.79
CA THR A 103 -12.83 -7.04 3.36
C THR A 103 -12.65 -6.92 1.85
N GLU A 104 -13.73 -6.52 1.15
CA GLU A 104 -13.71 -6.24 -0.28
C GLU A 104 -13.55 -4.73 -0.52
N ILE A 105 -12.51 -4.32 -1.26
CA ILE A 105 -12.26 -2.92 -1.61
C ILE A 105 -12.54 -2.72 -3.10
N LYS A 106 -13.60 -2.01 -3.43
CA LYS A 106 -13.95 -1.66 -4.82
C LYS A 106 -13.37 -0.31 -5.18
N VAL A 107 -12.58 -0.26 -6.25
CA VAL A 107 -11.83 0.95 -6.64
C VAL A 107 -12.47 1.57 -7.88
N LYS A 108 -12.64 2.89 -7.86
CA LYS A 108 -12.99 3.70 -9.03
C LYS A 108 -11.84 4.66 -9.32
N THR A 109 -11.22 4.54 -10.49
CA THR A 109 -10.13 5.42 -10.89
C THR A 109 -10.68 6.71 -11.48
N ILE A 110 -10.24 7.86 -10.93
CA ILE A 110 -10.55 9.19 -11.45
C ILE A 110 -9.23 9.85 -11.87
N LYS A 111 -9.12 10.25 -13.14
CA LYS A 111 -7.92 10.89 -13.67
C LYS A 111 -8.14 12.39 -13.81
N HIS A 112 -7.34 13.17 -13.08
CA HIS A 112 -7.30 14.62 -13.20
C HIS A 112 -6.14 15.02 -14.11
N ILE A 113 -6.42 15.76 -15.18
CA ILE A 113 -5.42 16.27 -16.12
C ILE A 113 -5.46 17.79 -16.05
N GLN A 114 -4.32 18.41 -15.74
CA GLN A 114 -4.17 19.86 -15.71
C GLN A 114 -3.30 20.35 -16.87
N LYS A 115 -3.50 21.61 -17.27
CA LYS A 115 -2.64 22.28 -18.26
C LYS A 115 -1.32 22.72 -17.62
N THR A 116 -0.30 22.92 -18.44
CA THR A 116 0.92 23.63 -18.04
C THR A 116 0.67 25.14 -17.89
N PRO A 117 1.57 25.88 -17.24
CA PRO A 117 1.54 27.34 -17.20
C PRO A 117 1.35 27.95 -18.60
N PRO A 118 0.59 29.07 -18.72
CA PRO A 118 0.00 29.87 -17.64
C PRO A 118 -1.36 29.38 -17.13
N TYR A 119 -1.96 28.34 -17.74
CA TYR A 119 -3.36 27.94 -17.46
C TYR A 119 -3.50 26.86 -16.37
N GLY A 120 -2.39 26.33 -15.87
CA GLY A 120 -2.37 25.40 -14.74
C GLY A 120 -1.04 25.49 -14.00
N ARG A 121 -0.93 24.70 -12.93
CA ARG A 121 0.19 24.77 -11.98
C ARG A 121 1.18 23.60 -12.14
N CYS A 122 1.02 22.77 -13.17
CA CYS A 122 1.96 21.68 -13.42
C CYS A 122 3.30 22.23 -13.91
N SER A 123 4.41 21.81 -13.28
CA SER A 123 5.74 22.19 -13.75
C SER A 123 6.01 21.60 -15.14
N PRO A 124 6.56 22.38 -16.11
CA PRO A 124 7.01 21.83 -17.39
C PRO A 124 8.14 20.81 -17.22
N ASP A 125 8.96 20.98 -16.17
CA ASP A 125 10.14 20.18 -15.87
C ASP A 125 9.87 19.25 -14.68
N THR A 126 8.76 18.51 -14.74
CA THR A 126 8.45 17.53 -13.70
C THR A 126 9.34 16.30 -13.87
N PRO A 127 10.16 15.93 -12.87
CA PRO A 127 11.00 14.74 -12.98
C PRO A 127 10.12 13.49 -13.09
N LYS A 128 10.58 12.48 -13.85
CA LYS A 128 9.83 11.22 -14.01
C LYS A 128 9.88 10.36 -12.76
N THR A 129 11.00 10.43 -12.05
CA THR A 129 11.32 9.63 -10.87
C THR A 129 11.78 10.51 -9.73
N ILE A 130 11.63 10.01 -8.52
CA ILE A 130 12.11 10.64 -7.30
C ILE A 130 12.76 9.57 -6.42
N GLU A 131 13.90 9.93 -5.85
CA GLU A 131 14.64 9.10 -4.90
C GLU A 131 14.27 9.54 -3.49
N LEU A 132 13.93 8.57 -2.65
CA LEU A 132 13.68 8.77 -1.22
C LEU A 132 14.76 8.01 -0.45
N TYR A 133 15.18 8.54 0.70
CA TYR A 133 16.29 7.97 1.46
C TYR A 133 16.10 6.46 1.72
N GLY A 134 17.11 5.67 1.36
CA GLY A 134 17.12 4.21 1.60
C GLY A 134 16.11 3.40 0.78
N ALA A 135 15.49 4.00 -0.25
CA ALA A 135 14.53 3.33 -1.12
C ALA A 135 14.99 3.35 -2.59
N ALA A 136 14.55 2.35 -3.36
CA ALA A 136 14.66 2.40 -4.82
C ALA A 136 13.96 3.65 -5.39
N PRO A 137 14.21 4.05 -6.65
CA PRO A 137 13.46 5.15 -7.26
C PRO A 137 11.94 4.84 -7.26
N TYR A 138 11.14 5.86 -6.98
CA TYR A 138 9.70 5.87 -7.19
C TYR A 138 9.37 6.74 -8.40
N ARG A 139 8.22 6.50 -9.03
CA ARG A 139 7.63 7.45 -9.95
C ARG A 139 7.23 8.71 -9.19
N TYR A 140 7.46 9.87 -9.80
CA TYR A 140 7.17 11.15 -9.19
C TYR A 140 5.69 11.27 -8.79
N SER A 141 5.47 11.79 -7.59
CA SER A 141 4.18 12.27 -7.11
C SER A 141 4.42 13.51 -6.25
N GLU A 142 3.43 14.40 -6.17
CA GLU A 142 3.51 15.58 -5.30
C GLU A 142 3.76 15.19 -3.83
N HIS A 143 3.10 14.12 -3.38
CA HIS A 143 3.30 13.57 -2.04
C HIS A 143 4.75 13.12 -1.81
N ALA A 144 5.34 12.36 -2.74
CA ALA A 144 6.73 11.93 -2.62
C ALA A 144 7.70 13.11 -2.57
N CYS A 145 7.45 14.16 -3.38
CA CYS A 145 8.24 15.39 -3.37
C CYS A 145 8.16 16.12 -2.02
N ARG A 146 7.01 16.12 -1.36
CA ARG A 146 6.89 16.69 -0.01
C ARG A 146 7.70 15.87 0.99
N MET A 147 7.60 14.54 0.91
CA MET A 147 8.35 13.65 1.80
C MET A 147 9.87 13.77 1.63
N SER A 148 10.38 14.00 0.42
CA SER A 148 11.82 14.21 0.19
C SER A 148 12.36 15.51 0.78
N THR A 149 11.50 16.51 1.04
CA THR A 149 11.91 17.82 1.61
C THR A 149 11.86 17.87 3.13
N ILE A 150 11.21 16.91 3.77
CA ILE A 150 11.06 16.83 5.23
C ILE A 150 12.19 15.99 5.86
N GLN A 151 12.96 15.28 5.04
CA GLN A 151 14.07 14.39 5.46
C GLN A 151 15.39 15.15 5.62
#